data_AF-A0A8J5NEM4-F1
#
_entry.id   AF-A0A8J5NEM4-F1
#
_cell.length_a   1.000
_cell.length_b   1.000
_cell.length_c   1.000
_cell.angle_alpha   90.00
_cell.angle_beta   90.00
_cell.angle_gamma   90.00
#
_symmetry.space_group_name_H-M   'P 1'
#
loop_
_entity.id
_entity.type
_entity.pdbx_description
1 polymer ?
#
loop_
_entity_poly.entity_id
_entity_poly.type
_entity_poly.pdbx_seq_one_letter_code
_entity_poly.pdbx_strand_id
1 'polypeptide(L)'
;MTLLSAHRLPHVLRQVGQAWASPGGTNTPITIYVDGHNPEARALGALLNVPVVEHDNPVPLGSSARVNEHIKFAVREVFEGHPTANLAIILEDDLDLAPDFIPYFHQTAPLLTSDPYLMFVNAFNYNSYAHTAYDPRRLYRAHGIPGYGWMTTRQGAAEMLANWVPVNQTNAVWDWWVRAKVMRDKDMLMPEVPRTRHMGGGGTHISGFDQVLFSSQPLNNLSLVQLDVGSAKEGNYEFHIRKEMSSAQVVTLTHHPSGHTTTHAQVSRHQRPGHTREPTDDDTFPFYGNQVYLVACPHSPYCRPNNKRMVYKATQDDADFARESTSFKPPLRINYALRVPSRDPQQEFNLLNRQVVDYTTGG
;
A
#
# COMPACT_ATOMS: atom_id res chain seq x y z
N MET A 1 -2.95 -18.12 -1.77
CA MET A 1 -3.17 -16.83 -1.08
C MET A 1 -3.24 -17.10 0.41
N THR A 2 -2.57 -16.26 1.19
CA THR A 2 -2.43 -16.34 2.64
C THR A 2 -3.15 -15.15 3.25
N LEU A 3 -4.11 -15.43 4.13
CA LEU A 3 -4.78 -14.43 4.96
C LEU A 3 -4.23 -14.52 6.38
N LEU A 4 -3.62 -13.44 6.85
CA LEU A 4 -3.05 -13.31 8.18
C LEU A 4 -4.10 -12.70 9.10
N SER A 5 -4.56 -13.46 10.09
CA SER A 5 -5.62 -13.05 11.00
C SER A 5 -5.15 -13.11 12.44
N ALA A 6 -5.41 -12.05 13.20
CA ALA A 6 -5.31 -12.14 14.65
C ALA A 6 -6.67 -12.60 15.21
N HIS A 7 -7.69 -11.74 15.14
CA HIS A 7 -9.02 -12.01 15.69
C HIS A 7 -10.17 -11.33 14.93
N ARG A 8 -9.92 -10.71 13.76
CA ARG A 8 -10.93 -9.91 13.04
C ARG A 8 -11.74 -10.73 12.04
N LEU A 9 -12.36 -11.80 12.52
CA LEU A 9 -13.04 -12.79 11.66
C LEU A 9 -14.11 -12.21 10.71
N PRO A 10 -14.91 -11.19 11.07
CA PRO A 10 -15.82 -10.55 10.10
C PRO A 10 -15.10 -9.91 8.91
N HIS A 11 -13.91 -9.34 9.14
CA HIS A 11 -13.11 -8.77 8.06
C HIS A 11 -12.46 -9.87 7.21
N VAL A 12 -11.98 -10.94 7.82
CA VAL A 12 -11.46 -12.13 7.11
C VAL A 12 -12.54 -12.71 6.18
N LEU A 13 -13.75 -12.90 6.69
CA LEU A 13 -14.87 -13.39 5.91
C LEU A 13 -15.19 -12.50 4.71
N ARG A 14 -15.23 -11.18 4.92
CA ARG A 14 -15.41 -10.20 3.84
C ARG A 14 -14.30 -10.31 2.80
N GLN A 15 -13.05 -10.41 3.23
CA GLN A 15 -11.90 -10.54 2.32
C GLN A 15 -11.94 -11.83 1.51
N VAL A 16 -12.30 -12.96 2.12
CA VAL A 16 -12.50 -14.23 1.40
C VAL A 16 -13.59 -14.06 0.33
N GLY A 17 -14.72 -13.44 0.68
CA GLY A 17 -15.79 -13.14 -0.27
C GLY A 17 -15.35 -12.23 -1.42
N GLN A 18 -14.59 -11.17 -1.14
CA GLN A 18 -14.05 -10.26 -2.15
C GLN A 18 -13.03 -10.95 -3.05
N ALA A 19 -12.15 -11.78 -2.48
CA ALA A 19 -11.17 -12.54 -3.25
C ALA A 19 -11.85 -13.52 -4.20
N TRP A 20 -12.85 -14.27 -3.75
CA TRP A 20 -13.63 -15.18 -4.60
C TRP A 20 -14.46 -14.48 -5.66
N ALA A 21 -14.97 -13.28 -5.37
CA ALA A 21 -15.69 -12.46 -6.34
C ALA A 21 -14.77 -11.89 -7.43
N SER A 22 -13.46 -11.82 -7.18
CA SER A 22 -12.48 -11.39 -8.19
C SER A 22 -12.33 -12.45 -9.29
N PRO A 23 -12.21 -12.08 -10.58
CA PRO A 23 -12.04 -13.05 -11.66
C PRO A 23 -10.83 -13.97 -11.43
N GLY A 24 -11.06 -15.29 -11.44
CA GLY A 24 -10.03 -16.30 -11.12
C GLY A 24 -9.83 -16.58 -9.62
N GLY A 25 -10.55 -15.86 -8.75
CA GLY A 25 -10.46 -16.00 -7.30
C GLY A 25 -10.89 -17.36 -6.76
N THR A 26 -11.93 -17.97 -7.32
CA THR A 26 -12.37 -19.34 -6.93
C THR A 26 -11.33 -20.41 -7.25
N ASN A 27 -10.42 -20.14 -8.20
CA ASN A 27 -9.31 -21.03 -8.56
C ASN A 27 -8.03 -20.72 -7.77
N THR A 28 -8.06 -19.71 -6.89
CA THR A 28 -6.92 -19.32 -6.07
C THR A 28 -7.08 -19.93 -4.67
N PRO A 29 -6.26 -20.91 -4.27
CA PRO A 29 -6.34 -21.48 -2.93
C PRO A 29 -6.13 -20.42 -1.86
N ILE A 30 -6.92 -20.47 -0.80
CA ILE A 30 -6.84 -19.57 0.34
C ILE A 30 -6.53 -20.39 1.58
N THR A 31 -5.61 -19.91 2.41
CA THR A 31 -5.36 -20.46 3.76
C THR A 31 -5.39 -19.30 4.75
N ILE A 32 -6.10 -19.49 5.86
CA ILE A 32 -6.18 -18.53 6.97
C ILE A 32 -5.16 -18.94 8.03
N TYR A 33 -4.22 -18.06 8.33
CA TYR A 33 -3.25 -18.24 9.41
C TYR A 33 -3.68 -17.39 10.60
N VAL A 34 -3.76 -18.01 11.78
CA VAL A 34 -4.29 -17.38 12.98
C VAL A 34 -3.24 -17.30 14.06
N ASP A 35 -3.06 -16.13 14.68
CA ASP A 35 -2.11 -15.94 15.80
C ASP A 35 -2.69 -16.46 17.13
N GLY A 36 -2.54 -17.77 17.38
CA GLY A 36 -3.05 -18.48 18.55
C GLY A 36 -4.27 -19.34 18.26
N HIS A 37 -4.72 -20.10 19.28
CA HIS A 37 -5.89 -20.96 19.16
C HIS A 37 -7.19 -20.14 19.11
N ASN A 38 -8.01 -20.38 18.09
CA ASN A 38 -9.24 -19.62 17.88
C ASN A 38 -10.36 -20.55 17.35
N PRO A 39 -11.25 -21.05 18.24
CA PRO A 39 -12.36 -21.92 17.85
C PRO A 39 -13.30 -21.29 16.82
N GLU A 40 -13.51 -19.98 16.88
CA GLU A 40 -14.36 -19.26 15.92
C GLU A 40 -13.70 -19.22 14.53
N ALA A 41 -12.37 -19.05 14.46
CA ALA A 41 -11.64 -19.10 13.21
C ALA A 41 -11.74 -20.49 12.57
N ARG A 42 -11.62 -21.56 13.37
CA ARG A 42 -11.82 -22.94 12.89
C ARG A 42 -13.24 -23.18 12.39
N ALA A 43 -14.26 -22.67 13.10
CA ALA A 43 -15.65 -22.74 12.66
C ALA A 43 -15.88 -21.98 11.35
N LEU A 44 -15.27 -20.80 11.20
CA LEU A 44 -15.31 -20.02 9.96
C LEU A 44 -14.64 -20.77 8.81
N GLY A 45 -13.45 -21.34 9.03
CA GLY A 45 -12.76 -22.16 8.04
C GLY A 45 -13.59 -23.35 7.59
N ALA A 46 -14.22 -24.06 8.53
CA ALA A 46 -15.13 -25.16 8.22
C ALA A 46 -16.35 -24.71 7.40
N LEU A 47 -16.96 -23.57 7.76
CA LEU A 47 -18.09 -22.99 7.03
C LEU A 47 -17.72 -22.64 5.58
N LEU A 48 -16.53 -22.06 5.38
CA LEU A 48 -16.04 -21.61 4.07
C LEU A 48 -15.33 -22.70 3.27
N ASN A 49 -15.11 -23.87 3.86
CA ASN A 49 -14.21 -24.91 3.34
C ASN A 49 -12.81 -24.35 3.00
N VAL A 50 -12.26 -23.54 3.91
CA VAL A 50 -10.95 -22.89 3.82
C VAL A 50 -10.06 -23.43 4.95
N PRO A 51 -8.84 -23.92 4.67
CA PRO A 51 -7.90 -24.35 5.70
C PRO A 51 -7.57 -23.23 6.69
N VAL A 52 -7.52 -23.58 7.97
CA VAL A 52 -7.12 -22.70 9.06
C VAL A 52 -5.90 -23.30 9.74
N VAL A 53 -4.83 -22.54 9.84
CA VAL A 53 -3.58 -22.92 10.49
C VAL A 53 -3.37 -22.00 11.69
N GLU A 54 -3.39 -22.56 12.89
CA GLU A 54 -3.15 -21.81 14.12
C GLU A 54 -1.65 -21.79 14.44
N HIS A 55 -1.15 -20.61 14.81
CA HIS A 55 0.23 -20.39 15.20
C HIS A 55 0.33 -20.42 16.73
N ASP A 56 1.04 -21.40 17.28
CA ASP A 56 1.43 -21.44 18.69
C ASP A 56 2.56 -20.43 18.94
N ASN A 57 2.21 -19.15 18.90
CA ASN A 57 3.17 -18.07 18.88
C ASN A 57 3.88 -17.94 20.25
N PRO A 58 5.21 -18.16 20.30
CA PRO A 58 5.96 -18.15 21.55
C PRO A 58 6.14 -16.74 22.14
N VAL A 59 5.86 -15.69 21.35
CA VAL A 59 6.03 -14.30 21.78
C VAL A 59 4.79 -13.84 22.56
N PRO A 60 4.91 -13.26 23.77
CA PRO A 60 3.76 -12.82 24.56
C PRO A 60 2.85 -11.80 23.86
N LEU A 61 1.56 -11.82 24.20
CA LEU A 61 0.60 -10.79 23.79
C LEU A 61 1.08 -9.40 24.22
N GLY A 62 0.84 -8.40 23.38
CA GLY A 62 1.25 -7.01 23.62
C GLY A 62 2.69 -6.67 23.20
N SER A 63 3.51 -7.67 22.86
CA SER A 63 4.82 -7.43 22.26
C SER A 63 4.70 -7.12 20.76
N SER A 64 5.36 -6.05 20.30
CA SER A 64 5.53 -5.72 18.88
C SER A 64 6.17 -6.86 18.08
N ALA A 65 7.07 -7.64 18.69
CA ALA A 65 7.72 -8.79 18.05
C ALA A 65 6.75 -9.94 17.74
N ARG A 66 5.56 -9.97 18.35
CA ARG A 66 4.58 -11.04 18.15
C ARG A 66 4.04 -11.04 16.72
N VAL A 67 3.80 -9.85 16.16
CA VAL A 67 3.40 -9.68 14.76
C VAL A 67 4.51 -10.18 13.84
N ASN A 68 5.77 -9.80 14.09
CA ASN A 68 6.90 -10.24 13.28
C ASN A 68 6.99 -11.78 13.23
N GLU A 69 6.86 -12.47 14.36
CA GLU A 69 6.90 -13.94 14.37
C GLU A 69 5.68 -14.57 13.67
N HIS A 70 4.50 -13.95 13.76
CA HIS A 70 3.33 -14.47 13.05
C HIS A 70 3.45 -14.33 11.52
N ILE A 71 3.96 -13.20 11.01
CA ILE A 71 4.23 -13.03 9.57
C ILE A 71 5.26 -14.05 9.10
N LYS A 72 6.37 -14.22 9.84
CA LYS A 72 7.41 -15.20 9.55
C LYS A 72 6.85 -16.62 9.45
N PHE A 73 6.03 -17.00 10.44
CA PHE A 73 5.34 -18.28 10.47
C PHE A 73 4.51 -18.46 9.20
N ALA A 74 3.56 -17.57 8.93
CA ALA A 74 2.65 -17.72 7.80
C ALA A 74 3.35 -17.72 6.43
N VAL A 75 4.41 -16.93 6.25
CA VAL A 75 5.23 -16.93 5.02
C VAL A 75 5.96 -18.26 4.85
N ARG A 76 6.48 -18.85 5.92
CA ARG A 76 7.11 -20.18 5.85
C ARG A 76 6.06 -21.24 5.52
N GLU A 77 5.00 -21.29 6.32
CA GLU A 77 3.98 -22.35 6.25
C GLU A 77 3.21 -22.36 4.93
N VAL A 78 3.00 -21.20 4.26
CA VAL A 78 2.32 -21.21 2.95
C VAL A 78 3.12 -21.96 1.89
N PHE A 79 4.44 -21.82 1.89
CA PHE A 79 5.29 -22.50 0.91
C PHE A 79 5.54 -23.97 1.28
N GLU A 80 5.53 -24.31 2.57
CA GLU A 80 5.60 -25.69 3.06
C GLU A 80 4.28 -26.45 2.80
N GLY A 81 3.13 -25.82 3.07
CA GLY A 81 1.80 -26.40 2.82
C GLY A 81 1.41 -26.47 1.35
N HIS A 82 2.07 -25.70 0.47
CA HIS A 82 1.88 -25.74 -0.97
C HIS A 82 3.22 -25.93 -1.72
N PRO A 83 3.82 -27.13 -1.72
CA PRO A 83 5.17 -27.36 -2.27
C PRO A 83 5.35 -27.03 -3.76
N THR A 84 4.27 -27.09 -4.54
CA THR A 84 4.29 -26.78 -5.98
C THR A 84 4.03 -25.31 -6.29
N ALA A 85 3.62 -24.50 -5.30
CA ALA A 85 3.39 -23.08 -5.49
C ALA A 85 4.73 -22.33 -5.54
N ASN A 86 4.95 -21.56 -6.59
CA ASN A 86 6.14 -20.69 -6.72
C ASN A 86 5.88 -19.27 -6.26
N LEU A 87 4.62 -18.89 -6.08
CA LEU A 87 4.18 -17.55 -5.70
C LEU A 87 3.18 -17.66 -4.55
N ALA A 88 3.22 -16.69 -3.63
CA ALA A 88 2.22 -16.52 -2.60
C ALA A 88 1.81 -15.05 -2.53
N ILE A 89 0.51 -14.82 -2.36
CA ILE A 89 -0.07 -13.51 -2.01
C ILE A 89 -0.32 -13.53 -0.50
N ILE A 90 0.15 -12.51 0.21
CA ILE A 90 0.05 -12.34 1.66
C ILE A 90 -0.85 -11.13 1.92
N LEU A 91 -1.90 -11.32 2.73
CA LEU A 91 -2.86 -10.27 3.09
C LEU A 91 -3.03 -10.20 4.61
N GLU A 92 -3.17 -8.99 5.14
CA GLU A 92 -3.56 -8.71 6.52
C GLU A 92 -5.09 -8.76 6.66
N ASP A 93 -5.62 -9.02 7.86
CA ASP A 93 -7.06 -9.23 8.09
C ASP A 93 -7.93 -7.97 8.01
N ASP A 94 -7.37 -6.78 7.74
CA ASP A 94 -8.11 -5.52 7.76
C ASP A 94 -8.06 -4.72 6.46
N LEU A 95 -8.00 -5.43 5.33
CA LEU A 95 -7.96 -4.88 3.99
C LEU A 95 -9.31 -5.01 3.27
N ASP A 96 -9.70 -3.99 2.53
CA ASP A 96 -10.68 -4.10 1.45
C ASP A 96 -9.95 -4.45 0.15
N LEU A 97 -10.45 -5.44 -0.60
CA LEU A 97 -9.87 -5.84 -1.89
C LEU A 97 -10.64 -5.23 -3.07
N ALA A 98 -9.92 -4.78 -4.10
CA ALA A 98 -10.49 -4.31 -5.36
C ALA A 98 -11.08 -5.46 -6.19
N PRO A 99 -12.05 -5.19 -7.09
CA PRO A 99 -12.65 -6.23 -7.94
C PRO A 99 -11.63 -6.94 -8.86
N ASP A 100 -10.58 -6.25 -9.32
CA ASP A 100 -9.48 -6.81 -10.13
C ASP A 100 -8.29 -7.35 -9.30
N PHE A 101 -8.44 -7.56 -7.99
CA PHE A 101 -7.34 -7.94 -7.10
C PHE A 101 -6.58 -9.20 -7.56
N ILE A 102 -7.27 -10.28 -7.93
CA ILE A 102 -6.62 -11.50 -8.44
C ILE A 102 -6.05 -11.30 -9.85
N PRO A 103 -6.79 -10.71 -10.82
CA PRO A 103 -6.25 -10.35 -12.13
C PRO A 103 -4.99 -9.47 -12.08
N TYR A 104 -4.88 -8.56 -11.11
CA TYR A 104 -3.70 -7.72 -10.91
C TYR A 104 -2.45 -8.55 -10.62
N PHE A 105 -2.53 -9.48 -9.67
CA PHE A 105 -1.41 -10.38 -9.35
C PHE A 105 -1.11 -11.36 -10.48
N HIS A 106 -2.13 -11.87 -11.17
CA HIS A 106 -1.93 -12.75 -12.32
C HIS A 106 -1.15 -12.07 -13.46
N GLN A 107 -1.46 -10.81 -13.76
CA GLN A 107 -0.78 -10.06 -14.82
C GLN A 107 0.67 -9.70 -14.46
N THR A 108 0.95 -9.44 -13.19
CA THR A 108 2.28 -9.02 -12.70
C THR A 108 3.19 -10.21 -12.34
N ALA A 109 2.62 -11.40 -12.09
CA ALA A 109 3.33 -12.61 -11.71
C ALA A 109 4.46 -13.03 -12.67
N PRO A 110 4.28 -13.02 -14.01
CA PRO A 110 5.37 -13.34 -14.93
C PRO A 110 6.57 -12.40 -14.78
N LEU A 111 6.32 -11.10 -14.62
CA LEU A 111 7.38 -10.10 -14.47
C LEU A 111 8.14 -10.32 -13.16
N LEU A 112 7.43 -10.49 -12.03
CA LEU A 112 8.05 -10.80 -10.73
C LEU A 112 8.91 -12.08 -10.78
N THR A 113 8.49 -13.09 -11.56
CA THR A 113 9.24 -14.35 -11.68
C THR A 113 10.47 -14.21 -12.56
N SER A 114 10.42 -13.36 -13.59
CA SER A 114 11.48 -13.23 -14.59
C SER A 114 12.54 -12.16 -14.28
N ASP A 115 12.18 -11.13 -13.51
CA ASP A 115 13.03 -9.98 -13.22
C ASP A 115 13.76 -10.16 -11.88
N PRO A 116 15.10 -10.36 -11.88
CA PRO A 116 15.85 -10.61 -10.65
C PRO A 116 15.95 -9.39 -9.72
N TYR A 117 15.59 -8.20 -10.22
CA TYR A 117 15.56 -6.95 -9.46
C TYR A 117 14.16 -6.65 -8.89
N LEU A 118 13.21 -7.57 -8.99
CA LEU A 118 11.92 -7.48 -8.29
C LEU A 118 11.85 -8.47 -7.14
N MET A 119 11.51 -7.98 -5.95
CA MET A 119 11.29 -8.82 -4.78
C MET A 119 9.81 -9.04 -4.48
N PHE A 120 8.98 -8.02 -4.72
CA PHE A 120 7.57 -8.02 -4.39
C PHE A 120 6.72 -7.37 -5.48
N VAL A 121 5.46 -7.77 -5.54
CA VAL A 121 4.39 -6.96 -6.13
C VAL A 121 3.48 -6.54 -4.97
N ASN A 122 3.36 -5.24 -4.71
CA ASN A 122 2.46 -4.69 -3.71
C ASN A 122 1.13 -4.32 -4.37
N ALA A 123 0.00 -4.58 -3.73
CA ALA A 123 -1.32 -4.12 -4.16
C ALA A 123 -1.63 -2.70 -3.66
N PHE A 124 -0.91 -2.26 -2.62
CA PHE A 124 -1.04 -0.95 -2.02
C PHE A 124 0.00 0.03 -2.56
N ASN A 125 -0.35 1.32 -2.57
CA ASN A 125 0.59 2.40 -2.86
C ASN A 125 0.46 3.53 -1.83
N TYR A 126 1.53 3.75 -1.07
CA TYR A 126 1.62 4.71 0.04
C TYR A 126 1.40 6.17 -0.40
N ASN A 127 1.63 6.49 -1.67
CA ASN A 127 1.54 7.85 -2.20
C ASN A 127 0.27 8.10 -3.04
N SER A 128 -0.67 7.14 -3.04
CA SER A 128 -1.91 7.26 -3.78
C SER A 128 -2.99 7.94 -2.95
N TYR A 129 -3.45 9.08 -3.43
CA TYR A 129 -4.57 9.83 -2.88
C TYR A 129 -5.60 10.07 -3.98
N ALA A 130 -6.84 10.37 -3.59
CA ALA A 130 -7.95 10.59 -4.54
C ALA A 130 -7.64 11.67 -5.61
N HIS A 131 -6.70 12.57 -5.31
CA HIS A 131 -6.28 13.66 -6.19
C HIS A 131 -4.89 13.46 -6.84
N THR A 132 -4.26 12.29 -6.69
CA THR A 132 -2.95 11.98 -7.29
C THR A 132 -2.91 10.67 -8.06
N ALA A 133 -3.83 9.75 -7.78
CA ALA A 133 -3.90 8.44 -8.44
C ALA A 133 -5.13 8.35 -9.35
N TYR A 134 -4.91 8.12 -10.64
CA TYR A 134 -5.97 8.19 -11.64
C TYR A 134 -5.94 7.06 -12.67
N ASP A 135 -4.75 6.61 -13.09
CA ASP A 135 -4.64 5.57 -14.12
C ASP A 135 -4.60 4.18 -13.48
N PRO A 136 -5.67 3.37 -13.58
CA PRO A 136 -5.66 2.03 -13.00
C PRO A 136 -4.67 1.09 -13.70
N ARG A 137 -4.21 1.39 -14.92
CA ARG A 137 -3.33 0.51 -15.71
C ARG A 137 -1.84 0.68 -15.37
N ARG A 138 -1.46 1.83 -14.80
CA ARG A 138 -0.07 2.23 -14.58
C ARG A 138 0.54 1.50 -13.38
N LEU A 139 1.81 1.13 -13.55
CA LEU A 139 2.64 0.49 -12.53
C LEU A 139 3.88 1.36 -12.26
N TYR A 140 4.35 1.35 -11.02
CA TYR A 140 5.57 1.98 -10.57
C TYR A 140 6.53 0.92 -10.05
N ARG A 141 7.82 1.11 -10.31
CA ARG A 141 8.90 0.47 -9.56
C ARG A 141 9.29 1.37 -8.40
N ALA A 142 9.40 0.81 -7.20
CA ALA A 142 9.82 1.56 -6.03
C ALA A 142 10.64 0.70 -5.07
N HIS A 143 11.55 1.35 -4.35
CA HIS A 143 12.26 0.75 -3.24
C HIS A 143 11.52 1.04 -1.91
N GLY A 144 10.53 0.19 -1.61
CA GLY A 144 9.57 0.39 -0.52
C GLY A 144 9.58 -0.68 0.57
N ILE A 145 8.57 -0.63 1.43
CA ILE A 145 8.21 -1.67 2.39
C ILE A 145 7.01 -2.48 1.85
N PRO A 146 7.04 -3.83 1.85
CA PRO A 146 5.87 -4.61 1.50
C PRO A 146 4.83 -4.50 2.63
N GLY A 147 3.56 -4.39 2.29
CA GLY A 147 2.51 -4.25 3.30
C GLY A 147 1.13 -4.08 2.67
N TYR A 148 0.09 -4.35 3.45
CA TYR A 148 -1.30 -4.16 3.01
C TYR A 148 -1.66 -4.92 1.72
N GLY A 149 -1.14 -6.13 1.57
CA GLY A 149 -1.42 -7.01 0.44
C GLY A 149 -0.30 -7.04 -0.60
N TRP A 150 0.48 -8.12 -0.63
CA TRP A 150 1.64 -8.25 -1.49
C TRP A 150 1.89 -9.68 -1.94
N MET A 151 2.59 -9.85 -3.06
CA MET A 151 2.99 -11.14 -3.62
C MET A 151 4.50 -11.26 -3.66
N THR A 152 5.02 -12.45 -3.35
CA THR A 152 6.44 -12.79 -3.47
C THR A 152 6.62 -14.18 -4.09
N THR A 153 7.82 -14.44 -4.60
CA THR A 153 8.24 -15.78 -5.05
C THR A 153 8.67 -16.63 -3.86
N ARG A 154 8.69 -17.96 -4.03
CA ARG A 154 9.29 -18.89 -3.05
C ARG A 154 10.73 -18.52 -2.73
N GLN A 155 11.50 -18.12 -3.75
CA GLN A 155 12.88 -17.68 -3.58
C GLN A 155 12.97 -16.37 -2.78
N GLY A 156 12.13 -15.37 -3.09
CA GLY A 156 12.07 -14.11 -2.36
C GLY A 156 11.66 -14.31 -0.90
N ALA A 157 10.70 -15.19 -0.65
CA ALA A 157 10.33 -15.60 0.71
C ALA A 157 11.48 -16.27 1.45
N ALA A 158 12.21 -17.19 0.82
CA ALA A 158 13.38 -17.82 1.43
C ALA A 158 14.49 -16.80 1.77
N GLU A 159 14.77 -15.85 0.87
CA GLU A 159 15.72 -14.76 1.11
C GLU A 159 15.29 -13.87 2.29
N MET A 160 13.99 -13.56 2.36
CA MET A 160 13.39 -12.79 3.44
C MET A 160 13.46 -13.51 4.79
N LEU A 161 13.13 -14.80 4.82
CA LEU A 161 13.16 -15.61 6.05
C LEU A 161 14.59 -15.86 6.54
N ALA A 162 15.57 -16.01 5.65
CA ALA A 162 16.98 -16.17 6.00
C ALA A 162 17.57 -14.94 6.72
N ASN A 163 17.01 -13.76 6.47
CA ASN A 163 17.41 -12.50 7.09
C ASN A 163 16.26 -11.87 7.88
N TRP A 164 15.45 -12.68 8.56
CA TRP A 164 14.30 -12.18 9.33
C TRP A 164 14.74 -11.39 10.58
N VAL A 165 13.83 -10.54 11.09
CA VAL A 165 14.03 -9.82 12.36
C VAL A 165 14.30 -10.82 13.49
N PRO A 166 15.42 -10.70 14.23
CA PRO A 166 15.64 -11.52 15.41
C PRO A 166 14.57 -11.27 16.48
N VAL A 167 14.06 -12.31 17.14
CA VAL A 167 12.95 -12.18 18.10
C VAL A 167 13.23 -11.26 19.29
N ASN A 168 14.52 -11.04 19.61
CA ASN A 168 14.96 -10.13 20.67
C ASN A 168 14.97 -8.64 20.25
N GLN A 169 14.77 -8.33 18.96
CA GLN A 169 14.71 -6.96 18.45
C GLN A 169 13.27 -6.42 18.56
N THR A 170 12.86 -6.01 19.76
CA THR A 170 11.50 -5.56 20.04
C THR A 170 11.14 -4.20 19.42
N ASN A 171 12.13 -3.37 19.07
CA ASN A 171 11.89 -2.08 18.43
C ASN A 171 11.91 -2.13 16.89
N ALA A 172 12.16 -3.31 16.31
CA ALA A 172 12.18 -3.48 14.86
C ALA A 172 10.84 -4.00 14.37
N VAL A 173 10.26 -3.33 13.37
CA VAL A 173 9.08 -3.80 12.64
C VAL A 173 9.55 -4.56 11.40
N TRP A 174 8.92 -5.71 11.11
CA TRP A 174 9.36 -6.64 10.07
C TRP A 174 9.48 -5.99 8.69
N ASP A 175 8.54 -5.12 8.31
CA ASP A 175 8.46 -4.50 7.00
C ASP A 175 9.65 -3.54 6.75
N TRP A 176 9.96 -2.68 7.72
CA TRP A 176 11.13 -1.81 7.72
C TRP A 176 12.43 -2.59 7.73
N TRP A 177 12.48 -3.71 8.46
CA TRP A 177 13.64 -4.59 8.45
C TRP A 177 13.85 -5.22 7.07
N VAL A 178 12.79 -5.70 6.43
CA VAL A 178 12.84 -6.25 5.07
C VAL A 178 13.38 -5.20 4.10
N ARG A 179 12.88 -3.97 4.16
CA ARG A 179 13.43 -2.86 3.36
C ARG A 179 14.91 -2.61 3.65
N ALA A 180 15.31 -2.55 4.91
CA ALA A 180 16.67 -2.17 5.30
C ALA A 180 17.71 -3.29 5.10
N LYS A 181 17.32 -4.56 5.20
CA LYS A 181 18.25 -5.71 5.27
C LYS A 181 18.11 -6.70 4.13
N VAL A 182 16.96 -6.73 3.46
CA VAL A 182 16.64 -7.77 2.46
C VAL A 182 16.51 -7.18 1.07
N MET A 183 15.82 -6.04 0.91
CA MET A 183 15.55 -5.46 -0.41
C MET A 183 16.82 -5.13 -1.21
N ARG A 184 17.94 -4.75 -0.56
CA ARG A 184 19.22 -4.44 -1.23
C ARG A 184 19.03 -3.46 -2.40
N ASP A 185 19.26 -3.91 -3.63
CA ASP A 185 19.11 -3.23 -4.91
C ASP A 185 17.83 -3.62 -5.66
N LYS A 186 16.97 -4.44 -5.06
CA LYS A 186 15.68 -4.85 -5.60
C LYS A 186 14.62 -3.80 -5.35
N ASP A 187 13.63 -3.81 -6.22
CA ASP A 187 12.41 -3.01 -6.17
C ASP A 187 11.19 -3.88 -5.84
N MET A 188 10.08 -3.19 -5.60
CA MET A 188 8.74 -3.75 -5.71
C MET A 188 7.95 -3.06 -6.82
N LEU A 189 7.02 -3.78 -7.42
CA LEU A 189 5.98 -3.19 -8.26
C LEU A 189 4.82 -2.70 -7.40
N MET A 190 4.30 -1.53 -7.72
CA MET A 190 3.10 -0.97 -7.09
C MET A 190 2.19 -0.38 -8.16
N PRO A 191 0.87 -0.42 -7.98
CA PRO A 191 -0.04 0.24 -8.89
C PRO A 191 -0.12 1.75 -8.64
N GLU A 192 -0.52 2.54 -9.64
CA GLU A 192 -0.94 3.92 -9.38
C GLU A 192 -2.24 3.96 -8.55
N VAL A 193 -3.28 3.28 -9.00
CA VAL A 193 -4.53 3.14 -8.23
C VAL A 193 -4.47 1.85 -7.38
N PRO A 194 -4.51 1.91 -6.04
CA PRO A 194 -4.40 0.73 -5.18
C PRO A 194 -5.47 -0.34 -5.42
N ARG A 195 -5.09 -1.59 -5.15
CA ARG A 195 -5.93 -2.81 -5.21
C ARG A 195 -6.34 -3.30 -3.83
N THR A 196 -5.77 -2.68 -2.80
CA THR A 196 -6.13 -2.85 -1.41
C THR A 196 -6.31 -1.48 -0.76
N ARG A 197 -7.19 -1.43 0.23
CA ARG A 197 -7.35 -0.26 1.10
C ARG A 197 -7.41 -0.72 2.54
N HIS A 198 -6.63 -0.08 3.40
CA HIS A 198 -6.61 -0.42 4.81
C HIS A 198 -7.83 0.16 5.53
N MET A 199 -8.58 -0.71 6.20
CA MET A 199 -9.85 -0.39 6.86
C MET A 199 -9.77 -0.48 8.40
N GLY A 200 -8.65 -0.91 8.97
CA GLY A 200 -8.47 -1.04 10.41
C GLY A 200 -8.49 0.30 11.14
N GLY A 201 -9.43 0.48 12.07
CA GLY A 201 -9.57 1.70 12.90
C GLY A 201 -8.93 1.63 14.28
N GLY A 202 -8.27 0.52 14.56
CA GLY A 202 -7.47 0.29 15.75
C GLY A 202 -6.67 -0.97 15.54
N GLY A 203 -5.35 -0.90 15.67
CA GLY A 203 -4.41 -2.01 15.53
C GLY A 203 -3.12 -1.74 16.31
N THR A 204 -2.08 -2.56 16.13
CA THR A 204 -0.83 -2.45 16.90
C THR A 204 -0.13 -1.09 16.72
N HIS A 205 -0.31 -0.45 15.55
CA HIS A 205 0.37 0.79 15.18
C HIS A 205 -0.53 1.90 14.63
N ILE A 206 -1.86 1.67 14.49
CA ILE A 206 -2.79 2.63 13.91
C ILE A 206 -3.84 3.01 14.95
N SER A 207 -3.93 4.32 15.22
CA SER A 207 -4.96 4.93 16.05
C SER A 207 -6.11 5.48 15.20
N GLY A 208 -7.27 5.73 15.79
CA GLY A 208 -8.49 6.13 15.06
C GLY A 208 -8.37 7.39 14.19
N PHE A 209 -7.47 8.33 14.52
CA PHE A 209 -7.23 9.51 13.68
C PHE A 209 -6.37 9.19 12.45
N ASP A 210 -5.38 8.30 12.58
CA ASP A 210 -4.54 7.86 11.47
C ASP A 210 -5.36 7.07 10.43
N GLN A 211 -6.42 6.38 10.87
CA GLN A 211 -7.35 5.67 9.98
C GLN A 211 -7.98 6.60 8.93
N VAL A 212 -8.14 7.90 9.20
CA VAL A 212 -8.72 8.85 8.24
C VAL A 212 -7.84 8.97 6.99
N LEU A 213 -6.51 8.94 7.15
CA LEU A 213 -5.57 8.99 6.03
C LEU A 213 -5.63 7.73 5.17
N PHE A 214 -5.79 6.55 5.80
CA PHE A 214 -5.85 5.28 5.09
C PHE A 214 -7.23 4.97 4.49
N SER A 215 -8.31 5.33 5.17
CA SER A 215 -9.69 5.11 4.70
C SER A 215 -10.08 5.99 3.52
N SER A 216 -9.43 7.15 3.37
CA SER A 216 -9.62 8.07 2.24
C SER A 216 -8.79 7.72 1.00
N GLN A 217 -7.97 6.67 1.07
CA GLN A 217 -7.19 6.24 -0.09
C GLN A 217 -8.09 5.66 -1.19
N PRO A 218 -7.73 5.92 -2.47
CA PRO A 218 -8.48 5.38 -3.59
C PRO A 218 -8.35 3.86 -3.65
N LEU A 219 -9.43 3.20 -4.04
CA LEU A 219 -9.47 1.77 -4.32
C LEU A 219 -10.02 1.59 -5.74
N ASN A 220 -9.34 0.79 -6.56
CA ASN A 220 -9.84 0.49 -7.90
C ASN A 220 -11.24 -0.17 -7.82
N ASN A 221 -12.16 0.28 -8.68
CA ASN A 221 -13.53 -0.21 -8.75
C ASN A 221 -13.84 -0.98 -10.05
N LEU A 222 -12.85 -1.15 -10.93
CA LEU A 222 -12.96 -1.89 -12.18
C LEU A 222 -12.64 -3.37 -11.95
N SER A 223 -13.43 -4.29 -12.53
CA SER A 223 -13.23 -5.74 -12.38
C SER A 223 -12.19 -6.33 -13.33
N LEU A 224 -11.89 -5.65 -14.43
CA LEU A 224 -10.94 -6.10 -15.44
C LEU A 224 -10.13 -4.90 -15.96
N VAL A 225 -8.90 -4.77 -15.46
CA VAL A 225 -7.95 -3.76 -15.92
C VAL A 225 -6.82 -4.46 -16.66
N GLN A 226 -6.57 -4.04 -17.91
CA GLN A 226 -5.39 -4.46 -18.66
C GLN A 226 -4.19 -3.61 -18.23
N LEU A 227 -3.28 -4.19 -17.42
CA LEU A 227 -2.09 -3.50 -16.93
C LEU A 227 -1.07 -3.30 -18.06
N ASP A 228 -0.34 -2.19 -17.99
CA ASP A 228 0.86 -1.99 -18.82
C ASP A 228 2.10 -2.59 -18.14
N VAL A 229 2.15 -3.93 -18.08
CA VAL A 229 3.28 -4.65 -17.48
C VAL A 229 4.58 -4.42 -18.27
N GLY A 230 4.48 -4.13 -19.57
CA GLY A 230 5.61 -3.91 -20.45
C GLY A 230 6.44 -2.69 -20.06
N SER A 231 5.79 -1.59 -19.68
CA SER A 231 6.49 -0.37 -19.23
C SER A 231 7.17 -0.52 -17.87
N ALA A 232 6.76 -1.49 -17.05
CA ALA A 232 7.34 -1.76 -15.72
C ALA A 232 8.61 -2.63 -15.74
N LYS A 233 8.98 -3.20 -16.90
CA LYS A 233 10.26 -3.89 -17.08
C LYS A 233 11.40 -2.90 -16.86
N GLU A 234 12.41 -3.27 -16.08
CA GLU A 234 13.51 -2.37 -15.64
C GLU A 234 14.01 -1.40 -16.73
N GLY A 235 14.51 -1.92 -17.86
CA GLY A 235 15.06 -1.08 -18.94
C GLY A 235 14.02 -0.17 -19.61
N ASN A 236 12.78 -0.64 -19.77
CA ASN A 236 11.70 0.19 -20.31
C ASN A 236 11.31 1.27 -19.30
N TYR A 237 11.21 0.92 -18.02
CA TYR A 237 10.85 1.83 -16.95
C TYR A 237 11.85 2.98 -16.84
N GLU A 238 13.15 2.67 -16.82
CA GLU A 238 14.23 3.65 -16.85
C GLU A 238 14.15 4.57 -18.07
N PHE A 239 13.94 4.00 -19.26
CA PHE A 239 13.80 4.77 -20.49
C PHE A 239 12.60 5.73 -20.42
N HIS A 240 11.44 5.24 -19.99
CA HIS A 240 10.21 6.03 -19.89
C HIS A 240 10.34 7.15 -18.85
N ILE A 241 10.83 6.85 -17.65
CA ILE A 241 11.02 7.86 -16.60
C ILE A 241 12.01 8.94 -17.04
N ARG A 242 13.13 8.57 -17.68
CA ARG A 242 14.08 9.57 -18.20
C ARG A 242 13.45 10.45 -19.26
N LYS A 243 12.67 9.87 -20.17
CA LYS A 243 11.95 10.62 -21.20
C LYS A 243 10.94 11.58 -20.58
N GLU A 244 10.07 11.09 -19.69
CA GLU A 244 9.08 11.88 -18.96
C GLU A 244 9.76 13.05 -18.22
N MET A 245 10.80 12.77 -17.43
CA MET A 245 11.56 13.78 -16.68
C MET A 245 12.30 14.78 -17.57
N SER A 246 12.81 14.37 -18.74
CA SER A 246 13.48 15.27 -19.69
C SER A 246 12.49 16.25 -20.36
N SER A 247 11.27 15.77 -20.64
CA SER A 247 10.19 16.56 -21.23
C SER A 247 9.43 17.41 -20.22
N ALA A 248 9.55 17.09 -18.93
CA ALA A 248 8.82 17.78 -17.90
C ALA A 248 9.32 19.22 -17.70
N GLN A 249 8.38 20.12 -17.42
CA GLN A 249 8.66 21.50 -17.09
C GLN A 249 9.17 21.57 -15.66
N VAL A 250 10.39 22.09 -15.48
CA VAL A 250 10.94 22.35 -14.15
C VAL A 250 10.23 23.57 -13.59
N VAL A 251 9.50 23.37 -12.49
CA VAL A 251 8.89 24.44 -11.73
C VAL A 251 9.83 24.82 -10.59
N THR A 252 9.97 26.11 -10.37
CA THR A 252 10.70 26.68 -9.25
C THR A 252 9.71 26.96 -8.13
N LEU A 253 9.82 26.26 -6.99
CA LEU A 253 9.07 26.68 -5.81
C LEU A 253 9.75 27.91 -5.20
N THR A 254 9.25 29.10 -5.47
CA THR A 254 9.72 30.34 -4.81
C THR A 254 9.10 30.52 -3.42
N HIS A 255 7.98 29.84 -3.20
CA HIS A 255 7.23 29.76 -1.96
C HIS A 255 6.97 28.27 -1.68
N HIS A 256 7.00 27.88 -0.41
CA HIS A 256 6.49 26.60 0.07
C HIS A 256 5.10 26.37 -0.58
N PRO A 257 4.80 25.17 -1.09
CA PRO A 257 3.54 24.87 -1.79
C PRO A 257 2.29 25.04 -0.91
N SER A 258 2.49 25.45 0.35
CA SER A 258 1.47 25.80 1.33
C SER A 258 1.30 27.31 1.59
N GLY A 259 2.01 28.20 0.87
CA GLY A 259 1.81 29.66 0.95
C GLY A 259 2.81 30.51 1.75
N HIS A 260 4.01 30.02 2.11
CA HIS A 260 5.06 30.85 2.74
C HIS A 260 6.34 30.94 1.88
N THR A 261 7.02 32.09 1.87
CA THR A 261 8.38 32.26 1.32
C THR A 261 9.37 31.38 2.09
N THR A 262 9.90 30.28 1.55
CA THR A 262 11.17 30.28 0.80
C THR A 262 11.58 28.88 0.29
N THR A 263 12.44 28.91 -0.74
CA THR A 263 13.36 27.90 -1.31
C THR A 263 12.87 26.85 -2.33
N HIS A 264 13.75 26.68 -3.32
CA HIS A 264 13.54 26.20 -4.68
C HIS A 264 13.53 24.68 -4.85
N ALA A 265 12.38 24.02 -4.97
CA ALA A 265 12.34 22.59 -5.35
C ALA A 265 12.28 22.46 -6.87
N GLN A 266 12.94 21.45 -7.43
CA GLN A 266 12.61 20.99 -8.79
C GLN A 266 11.38 20.10 -8.71
N VAL A 267 10.24 20.67 -9.04
CA VAL A 267 9.03 19.89 -9.33
C VAL A 267 8.89 19.83 -10.84
N SER A 268 8.93 18.64 -11.40
CA SER A 268 8.80 18.45 -12.84
C SER A 268 7.35 18.08 -13.17
N ARG A 269 6.67 18.90 -13.98
CA ARG A 269 5.28 18.66 -14.41
C ARG A 269 5.24 18.02 -15.80
N HIS A 270 4.50 16.93 -15.95
CA HIS A 270 4.07 16.41 -17.24
C HIS A 270 2.54 16.48 -17.35
N GLN A 271 2.04 17.24 -18.31
CA GLN A 271 0.60 17.42 -18.52
C GLN A 271 0.00 16.16 -19.17
N ARG A 272 -1.08 15.64 -18.59
CA ARG A 272 -1.81 14.51 -19.20
C ARG A 272 -2.61 15.00 -20.42
N PRO A 273 -2.63 14.24 -21.54
CA PRO A 273 -3.51 14.55 -22.67
C PRO A 273 -4.98 14.59 -22.22
N GLY A 274 -5.71 15.69 -22.53
CA GLY A 274 -7.14 15.83 -22.24
C GLY A 274 -7.51 16.68 -21.00
N HIS A 275 -6.54 17.12 -20.20
CA HIS A 275 -6.76 18.13 -19.15
C HIS A 275 -6.26 19.51 -19.59
N THR A 276 -7.16 20.30 -20.20
CA THR A 276 -6.95 21.69 -20.59
C THR A 276 -7.52 22.62 -19.52
N ARG A 277 -6.78 22.85 -18.44
CA ARG A 277 -7.00 24.04 -17.61
C ARG A 277 -5.83 24.97 -17.85
N GLU A 278 -6.10 26.14 -18.41
CA GLU A 278 -5.10 27.20 -18.54
C GLU A 278 -4.70 27.68 -17.14
N PRO A 279 -3.41 27.87 -16.87
CA PRO A 279 -2.94 28.37 -15.58
C PRO A 279 -3.39 29.81 -15.39
N THR A 280 -4.08 30.11 -14.29
CA THR A 280 -4.39 31.49 -13.89
C THR A 280 -3.25 32.03 -13.02
N ASP A 281 -2.99 33.33 -13.10
CA ASP A 281 -1.87 34.03 -12.42
C ASP A 281 -1.88 33.94 -10.87
N ASP A 282 -2.89 33.30 -10.28
CA ASP A 282 -3.10 33.14 -8.83
C ASP A 282 -2.97 31.68 -8.35
N ASP A 283 -2.41 30.79 -9.18
CA ASP A 283 -2.46 29.35 -8.93
C ASP A 283 -1.41 28.87 -7.91
N THR A 284 -1.89 28.62 -6.69
CA THR A 284 -1.44 27.46 -5.91
C THR A 284 -1.25 26.26 -6.85
N PHE A 285 -0.01 25.77 -6.91
CA PHE A 285 0.48 24.75 -7.84
C PHE A 285 -0.59 23.68 -8.17
N PRO A 286 -1.03 23.50 -9.44
CA PRO A 286 -2.09 22.56 -9.75
C PRO A 286 -1.53 21.13 -9.76
N PHE A 287 -1.33 20.56 -8.57
CA PHE A 287 -1.03 19.13 -8.38
C PHE A 287 -2.13 18.26 -9.00
N TYR A 288 -3.37 18.76 -9.00
CA TYR A 288 -4.56 18.05 -9.46
C TYR A 288 -4.50 17.73 -10.97
N GLY A 289 -4.62 16.42 -11.28
CA GLY A 289 -4.71 15.91 -12.66
C GLY A 289 -3.40 15.88 -13.45
N ASN A 290 -2.27 16.30 -12.86
CA ASN A 290 -0.97 16.31 -13.52
C ASN A 290 -0.03 15.24 -12.94
N GLN A 291 0.88 14.72 -13.77
CA GLN A 291 1.97 13.88 -13.27
C GLN A 291 3.07 14.77 -12.70
N VAL A 292 3.47 14.49 -11.46
CA VAL A 292 4.44 15.27 -10.70
C VAL A 292 5.63 14.39 -10.35
N TYR A 293 6.84 14.85 -10.67
CA TYR A 293 8.10 14.19 -10.28
C TYR A 293 8.85 15.04 -9.28
N LEU A 294 9.27 14.41 -8.18
CA LEU A 294 10.17 14.97 -7.19
C LEU A 294 11.55 14.35 -7.36
N VAL A 295 12.57 15.17 -7.61
CA VAL A 295 13.95 14.71 -7.88
C VAL A 295 14.89 15.26 -6.81
N ALA A 296 15.46 14.37 -5.99
CA ALA A 296 16.36 14.74 -4.90
C ALA A 296 17.81 14.87 -5.40
N CYS A 297 18.25 16.11 -5.65
CA CYS A 297 19.63 16.41 -6.06
C CYS A 297 20.57 16.70 -4.88
N PRO A 298 21.86 16.36 -4.97
CA PRO A 298 22.61 15.95 -6.18
C PRO A 298 22.68 14.43 -6.43
N HIS A 299 22.10 13.61 -5.56
CA HIS A 299 22.34 12.16 -5.57
C HIS A 299 21.43 11.37 -6.52
N SER A 300 20.32 11.96 -6.99
CA SER A 300 19.46 11.30 -7.97
C SER A 300 20.13 11.21 -9.35
N PRO A 301 20.07 10.07 -10.04
CA PRO A 301 20.59 9.91 -11.40
C PRO A 301 19.77 10.66 -12.46
N TYR A 302 18.69 11.33 -12.04
CA TYR A 302 17.83 12.15 -12.88
C TYR A 302 18.08 13.65 -12.72
N CYS A 303 19.07 14.04 -11.91
CA CYS A 303 19.45 15.43 -11.76
C CYS A 303 19.93 16.04 -13.07
N ARG A 304 19.42 17.21 -13.43
CA ARG A 304 19.90 17.96 -14.59
C ARG A 304 21.22 18.67 -14.24
N PRO A 305 22.32 18.43 -14.98
CA PRO A 305 23.67 18.88 -14.60
C PRO A 305 23.83 20.42 -14.51
N ASN A 306 22.93 21.20 -15.12
CA ASN A 306 23.07 22.65 -15.24
C ASN A 306 22.21 23.50 -14.28
N ASN A 307 21.47 22.89 -13.33
CA ASN A 307 20.54 23.65 -12.48
C ASN A 307 20.84 23.53 -10.98
N LYS A 308 22.09 23.81 -10.59
CA LYS A 308 22.58 23.77 -9.20
C LYS A 308 21.88 24.74 -8.23
N ARG A 309 21.01 25.64 -8.72
CA ARG A 309 20.33 26.68 -7.92
C ARG A 309 19.01 26.25 -7.30
N MET A 310 18.50 25.06 -7.60
CA MET A 310 17.13 24.68 -7.21
C MET A 310 17.08 23.33 -6.49
N VAL A 311 17.63 23.33 -5.27
CA VAL A 311 17.48 22.24 -4.31
C VAL A 311 16.66 22.78 -3.15
N TYR A 312 15.40 22.35 -3.04
CA TYR A 312 14.63 22.59 -1.83
C TYR A 312 15.13 21.60 -0.82
N LYS A 313 15.68 22.14 0.26
CA LYS A 313 16.00 21.35 1.44
C LYS A 313 14.91 21.70 2.42
N ALA A 314 13.97 20.77 2.60
CA ALA A 314 13.00 20.88 3.68
C ALA A 314 13.78 21.10 4.98
N THR A 315 13.53 22.23 5.63
CA THR A 315 14.09 22.58 6.93
C THR A 315 13.33 21.85 8.02
N GLN A 316 13.88 21.85 9.23
CA GLN A 316 13.15 21.35 10.40
C GLN A 316 11.85 22.16 10.61
N ASP A 317 11.91 23.46 10.37
CA ASP A 317 10.75 24.36 10.42
C ASP A 317 9.71 24.02 9.35
N ASP A 318 10.11 23.61 8.15
CA ASP A 318 9.17 23.12 7.12
C ASP A 318 8.49 21.82 7.55
N ALA A 319 9.23 20.91 8.18
CA ALA A 319 8.69 19.65 8.69
C ALA A 319 7.75 19.87 9.88
N ASP A 320 8.10 20.78 10.78
CA ASP A 320 7.30 21.13 11.95
C ASP A 320 6.07 21.94 11.52
N PHE A 321 6.20 22.87 10.57
CA PHE A 321 5.06 23.53 9.93
C PHE A 321 4.14 22.54 9.22
N ALA A 322 4.66 21.57 8.45
CA ALA A 322 3.81 20.56 7.81
C ALA A 322 3.04 19.71 8.84
N ARG A 323 3.59 19.50 10.04
CA ARG A 323 2.90 18.84 11.16
C ARG A 323 1.88 19.75 11.85
N GLU A 324 2.18 21.04 12.00
CA GLU A 324 1.42 22.02 12.78
C GLU A 324 0.37 22.79 11.96
N SER A 325 0.56 22.89 10.64
CA SER A 325 -0.29 23.63 9.70
C SER A 325 -1.67 23.00 9.61
N THR A 326 -2.61 23.60 10.33
CA THR A 326 -4.05 23.34 10.23
C THR A 326 -4.65 23.89 8.94
N SER A 327 -3.94 24.77 8.22
CA SER A 327 -4.40 25.39 6.97
C SER A 327 -4.49 24.42 5.78
N PHE A 328 -3.86 23.24 5.89
CA PHE A 328 -3.96 22.12 4.93
C PHE A 328 -4.77 20.94 5.46
N LYS A 329 -5.44 21.12 6.60
CA LYS A 329 -6.60 20.32 6.97
C LYS A 329 -7.80 21.11 6.41
N PRO A 330 -8.19 20.98 5.12
CA PRO A 330 -9.51 21.45 4.74
C PRO A 330 -10.50 20.89 5.78
N PRO A 331 -11.57 21.61 6.16
CA PRO A 331 -12.54 21.08 7.09
C PRO A 331 -12.91 19.70 6.60
N LEU A 332 -12.37 18.70 7.29
CA LEU A 332 -12.36 17.34 6.79
C LEU A 332 -13.74 16.90 7.20
N ARG A 333 -14.69 17.09 6.29
CA ARG A 333 -16.01 16.49 6.37
C ARG A 333 -15.78 15.01 6.14
N ILE A 334 -15.41 14.35 7.22
CA ILE A 334 -15.20 12.93 7.23
C ILE A 334 -16.57 12.36 7.55
N ASN A 335 -17.14 11.71 6.56
CA ASN A 335 -18.26 10.80 6.80
C ASN A 335 -17.61 9.46 7.13
N TYR A 336 -17.18 9.30 8.38
CA TYR A 336 -16.72 7.99 8.84
C TYR A 336 -17.89 7.27 9.47
N ALA A 337 -17.93 5.98 9.23
CA ALA A 337 -19.04 5.16 9.64
C ALA A 337 -18.58 4.37 10.88
N LEU A 338 -18.97 4.82 12.08
CA LEU A 338 -18.67 4.12 13.32
C LEU A 338 -19.50 2.84 13.37
N ARG A 339 -18.85 1.71 13.62
CA ARG A 339 -19.55 0.46 13.89
C ARG A 339 -20.29 0.61 15.22
N VAL A 340 -21.61 0.47 15.17
CA VAL A 340 -22.45 0.39 16.36
C VAL A 340 -22.80 -1.08 16.54
N PRO A 341 -22.45 -1.72 17.67
CA PRO A 341 -22.81 -3.10 17.91
C PRO A 341 -24.31 -3.32 17.68
N SER A 342 -24.66 -4.17 16.72
CA SER A 342 -26.04 -4.52 16.37
C SER A 342 -26.37 -5.90 16.94
N ARG A 343 -27.62 -6.05 17.39
CA ARG A 343 -28.16 -7.36 17.79
C ARG A 343 -28.62 -8.19 16.59
N ASP A 344 -28.63 -7.61 15.39
CA ASP A 344 -28.93 -8.29 14.13
C ASP A 344 -27.64 -8.89 13.55
N PRO A 345 -27.51 -10.23 13.52
CA PRO A 345 -26.33 -10.91 12.98
C PRO A 345 -26.06 -10.55 11.51
N GLN A 346 -27.10 -10.28 10.70
CA GLN A 346 -26.91 -9.95 9.29
C GLN A 346 -26.38 -8.52 9.10
N GLN A 347 -26.78 -7.58 9.95
CA GLN A 347 -26.20 -6.23 9.95
C GLN A 347 -24.76 -6.23 10.44
N GLU A 348 -24.45 -7.04 11.47
CA GLU A 348 -23.08 -7.24 11.94
C GLU A 348 -22.20 -7.90 10.87
N PHE A 349 -22.72 -8.93 10.21
CA PHE A 349 -22.03 -9.69 9.18
C PHE A 349 -21.75 -8.84 7.93
N ASN A 350 -22.75 -8.09 7.45
CA ASN A 350 -22.58 -7.23 6.28
C ASN A 350 -21.85 -5.92 6.59
N LEU A 351 -21.46 -5.69 7.86
CA LEU A 351 -20.94 -4.42 8.36
C LEU A 351 -21.85 -3.24 7.97
N LEU A 352 -23.17 -3.45 7.96
CA LEU A 352 -24.19 -2.43 7.67
C LEU A 352 -24.60 -1.66 8.94
N ASN A 353 -24.17 -2.13 10.10
CA ASN A 353 -24.36 -1.50 11.40
C ASN A 353 -23.42 -0.31 11.62
N ARG A 354 -23.35 0.59 10.63
CA ARG A 354 -22.51 1.77 10.73
C ARG A 354 -23.38 3.00 10.91
N GLN A 355 -23.15 3.72 11.98
CA GLN A 355 -23.66 5.08 12.12
C GLN A 355 -22.70 5.99 11.37
N VAL A 356 -23.19 6.63 10.32
CA VAL A 356 -22.44 7.68 9.64
C VAL A 356 -22.33 8.84 10.61
N VAL A 357 -21.11 9.14 11.02
CA VAL A 357 -20.78 10.33 11.80
C VAL A 357 -20.17 11.31 10.82
N ASP A 358 -20.89 12.40 10.60
CA ASP A 358 -20.38 13.54 9.87
C ASP A 358 -19.54 14.35 10.85
N TYR A 359 -18.23 14.09 10.84
CA TYR A 359 -17.29 14.84 11.64
C TYR A 359 -16.63 15.89 10.78
N THR A 360 -16.56 17.12 11.29
CA THR A 360 -15.84 18.21 10.65
C THR A 360 -14.70 18.61 11.58
N THR A 361 -13.45 18.38 11.19
CA THR A 361 -12.31 18.93 11.93
C THR A 361 -12.16 20.42 11.60
N GLY A 362 -12.13 21.30 12.61
CA GLY A 362 -11.80 22.72 12.45
C GLY A 362 -13.00 23.66 12.45
N GLY A 363 -13.71 23.72 13.59
CA GLY A 363 -14.59 24.84 13.95
C GLY A 363 -13.91 25.72 14.99
#